data_AF-A0A6A9SNJ7-F1
#
_entry.id   AF-A0A6A9SNJ7-F1
#
_cell.length_a   1.000
_cell.length_b   1.000
_cell.length_c   1.000
_cell.angle_alpha   90.00
_cell.angle_beta   90.00
_cell.angle_gamma   90.00
#
_symmetry.space_group_name_H-M   'P 1'
#
loop_
_entity.id
_entity.type
_entity.pdbx_description
1 polymer ?
#
loop_
_entity_poly.entity_id
_entity_poly.type
_entity_poly.pdbx_seq_one_letter_code
_entity_poly.pdbx_strand_id
1 'polypeptide(L)' 'MSVETLCQICEAAPAEHQCSRCGALVCPAHYDVETGLCTDCAAEYRGTPSGE' A
#
# COMPACT_ATOMS: atom_id res chain seq x y z
N MET A 1 -20.76 -14.62 -3.37
CA MET A 1 -19.36 -15.04 -3.56
C MET A 1 -18.50 -14.03 -2.84
N SER A 2 -17.83 -14.42 -1.76
CA SER A 2 -17.04 -13.51 -0.91
C SER A 2 -15.67 -13.37 -1.51
N VAL A 3 -15.35 -12.19 -2.03
CA VAL A 3 -13.99 -11.90 -2.48
C VAL A 3 -13.14 -11.71 -1.23
N GLU A 4 -12.30 -12.70 -0.93
CA GLU A 4 -11.20 -12.49 0.01
C GLU A 4 -10.32 -11.41 -0.59
N THR A 5 -10.20 -10.27 0.09
CA THR A 5 -9.41 -9.15 -0.41
C THR A 5 -7.95 -9.50 -0.27
N LEU A 6 -7.36 -9.98 -1.37
CA LEU A 6 -5.93 -10.13 -1.52
C LEU A 6 -5.28 -8.75 -1.62
N CYS A 7 -3.98 -8.71 -1.36
CA CYS A 7 -3.17 -7.53 -1.58
C CYS A 7 -3.31 -7.09 -3.02
N GLN A 8 -3.80 -5.87 -3.24
CA GLN A 8 -4.01 -5.31 -4.58
C GLN A 8 -2.70 -4.97 -5.33
N ILE A 9 -1.54 -5.25 -4.72
CA ILE A 9 -0.21 -4.98 -5.29
C ILE A 9 0.44 -6.28 -5.77
N CYS A 10 0.50 -7.31 -4.92
CA CYS A 10 1.10 -8.59 -5.30
C CYS A 10 0.09 -9.69 -5.62
N GLU A 11 -1.17 -9.53 -5.23
CA GLU A 11 -2.27 -10.48 -5.45
C GLU A 11 -1.98 -11.90 -4.96
N ALA A 12 -0.97 -12.05 -4.09
CA ALA A 12 -0.44 -13.34 -3.64
C ALA A 12 -0.65 -13.59 -2.14
N ALA A 13 -0.90 -12.54 -1.37
CA ALA A 13 -1.09 -12.59 0.08
C ALA A 13 -2.41 -11.89 0.46
N PRO A 14 -3.07 -12.30 1.56
CA PRO A 14 -4.26 -11.60 2.05
C PRO A 14 -3.91 -10.17 2.44
N ALA A 15 -4.83 -9.24 2.15
CA ALA A 15 -4.68 -7.88 2.62
C ALA A 15 -5.05 -7.79 4.10
N GLU A 16 -4.13 -7.26 4.90
CA GLU A 16 -4.30 -7.05 6.34
C GLU A 16 -4.36 -5.57 6.69
N HIS A 17 -3.85 -4.70 5.80
CA HIS A 17 -3.81 -3.27 5.99
C HIS A 17 -4.52 -2.54 4.84
N GLN A 18 -5.08 -1.37 5.16
CA GLN A 18 -5.68 -0.48 4.17
C GLN A 18 -4.87 0.82 4.10
N CYS A 19 -4.48 1.21 2.89
CA CYS A 19 -3.81 2.48 2.66
C CYS A 19 -4.79 3.63 2.91
N SER A 20 -4.46 4.54 3.83
CA SER A 20 -5.32 5.70 4.13
C SER A 20 -5.38 6.76 3.02
N ARG A 21 -4.48 6.72 2.03
CA ARG A 21 -4.44 7.67 0.91
C ARG A 21 -5.30 7.24 -0.27
N CYS A 22 -5.11 6.02 -0.77
CA CYS A 22 -5.83 5.51 -1.94
C CYS A 22 -6.95 4.52 -1.60
N GLY A 23 -7.04 4.06 -0.35
CA GLY A 23 -8.00 3.03 0.07
C GLY A 23 -7.63 1.60 -0.32
N ALA A 24 -6.44 1.39 -0.92
CA ALA A 24 -6.02 0.08 -1.39
C ALA A 24 -5.74 -0.90 -0.24
N LEU A 25 -6.20 -2.14 -0.39
CA LEU A 25 -5.97 -3.23 0.54
C LEU A 25 -4.65 -3.93 0.23
N VAL A 26 -3.73 -3.94 1.21
CA VAL A 26 -2.34 -4.39 1.04
C VAL A 26 -1.91 -5.33 2.16
N CYS A 27 -1.01 -6.26 1.84
CA CYS A 27 -0.37 -7.10 2.84
C CYS A 27 0.71 -6.30 3.60
N PRO A 28 1.16 -6.74 4.79
CA PRO A 28 2.18 -6.04 5.57
C PRO A 28 3.51 -5.85 4.83
N ALA A 29 3.82 -6.69 3.83
CA ALA A 29 5.01 -6.52 2.99
C ALA A 29 4.93 -5.28 2.07
N HIS A 30 3.72 -4.86 1.67
CA HIS A 30 3.50 -3.67 0.84
C HIS A 30 2.84 -2.52 1.61
N TYR A 31 2.73 -2.65 2.93
CA TYR A 31 2.26 -1.60 3.82
C TYR A 31 3.45 -0.94 4.49
N ASP A 32 3.54 0.38 4.33
CA ASP A 32 4.53 1.20 5.00
C ASP A 32 3.99 1.67 6.35
N VAL A 33 4.49 1.06 7.42
CA VAL A 33 4.06 1.37 8.79
C VAL A 33 4.52 2.75 9.25
N GLU A 34 5.58 3.30 8.64
CA GLU A 34 6.14 4.60 9.02
C GLU A 34 5.21 5.75 8.57
N THR A 35 4.70 5.66 7.34
CA THR A 35 3.77 6.65 6.77
C THR A 35 2.30 6.26 6.90
N GLY A 36 2.02 4.99 7.20
CA GLY A 36 0.67 4.42 7.24
C GLY A 36 0.05 4.23 5.85
N LEU A 37 0.87 4.17 4.79
CA LEU A 37 0.45 4.13 3.39
C LEU A 37 0.92 2.85 2.69
N CYS A 38 0.38 2.54 1.51
CA CYS A 38 0.99 1.50 0.69
C CYS A 38 2.35 1.95 0.14
N THR A 39 3.22 1.00 -0.20
CA THR A 39 4.57 1.24 -0.75
C THR A 39 4.58 2.21 -1.93
N ASP A 40 3.59 2.15 -2.82
CA ASP A 40 3.43 3.06 -3.95
C ASP A 40 3.16 4.51 -3.51
N CYS A 41 2.12 4.73 -2.70
CA CYS A 41 1.81 6.06 -2.15
C CYS A 41 2.93 6.60 -1.26
N ALA A 42 3.58 5.71 -0.51
CA ALA A 42 4.70 6.07 0.34
C ALA A 42 5.93 6.42 -0.51
N ALA A 43 6.19 5.73 -1.62
CA ALA A 43 7.26 6.08 -2.56
C ALA A 43 7.06 7.49 -3.11
N GLU A 44 5.83 7.87 -3.48
CA GLU A 44 5.51 9.25 -3.90
C GLU A 44 5.68 10.27 -2.75
N TYR A 45 5.36 9.87 -1.51
CA TYR A 45 5.48 10.73 -0.33
C TYR A 45 6.95 10.98 0.06
N ARG A 46 7.80 9.95 -0.08
CA ARG A 46 9.26 10.00 0.11
C ARG A 46 9.97 10.65 -1.08
N GLY A 47 9.41 10.45 -2.26
CA GLY A 47 9.96 10.70 -3.58
C GLY A 47 9.77 12.11 -4.08
N THR A 48 9.68 13.10 -3.20
CA THR A 48 9.99 14.48 -3.54
C THR A 48 11.44 14.83 -3.16
N PRO A 49 12.49 14.24 -3.77
CA PRO A 49 13.72 15.00 -3.90
C PRO A 49 13.40 16.14 -4.88
N SER A 50 13.35 17.37 -4.37
CA SER A 50 13.44 18.56 -5.22
C SER A 50 14.59 18.37 -6.22
N GLY A 51 14.26 18.32 -7.51
CA GLY A 51 15.21 18.08 -8.59
C GLY A 51 14.51 18.26 -9.94
N GLU A 52 14.15 19.53 -10.19
CA GLU A 52 13.95 20.23 -11.47
C GLU A 52 14.31 19.52 -12.80
#